data_AF-A0A8H4W526-F1
#
_entry.id   AF-A0A8H4W526-F1
#
_cell.length_a   1.000
_cell.length_b   1.000
_cell.length_c   1.000
_cell.angle_alpha   90.00
_cell.angle_beta   90.00
_cell.angle_gamma   90.00
#
_symmetry.space_group_name_H-M   'P 1'
#
loop_
_entity.id
_entity.type
_entity.pdbx_description
1 polymer ?
#
loop_
_entity_poly.entity_id
_entity_poly.type
_entity_poly.pdbx_seq_one_letter_code
_entity_poly.pdbx_strand_id
1 'polypeptide(L)'
;MESDKTFALRIVQDAKLAHPDLPLVEAFLHDAVDGEQAAKYLLQTCTGDATGANLSSKSLWKILAQRYRQRLSDILGAFTTPSQRDLLKEPNSKNLIRNHWTLSKEAAITFSKGEIRLKKLDTTDVCLSHLELSLTDSAYPDPELLEIHSRFSKALKWTEIAAKMNSHAHLRHRQNTSKIRITQAIASSFLAVWSKFPDIIRFQAYKLLKIAGSYLYRSTTIGIQRLPFGMYLKHGPEVHAERHAGEFNALKLVRSRTSIPVPRPIDLLLSPTESFLVTSRIEGDPAGIAINECSNEEMSMMTQDLRSWIAELHAIRLDTDPTRVISNATGGPCLDYRISTDPVGPFRNEKEFSESLRLGILPDLVHRADHRILFTHSDLNMRNILVKDGKISGIVDWENAGWYPEYWEYTKCHFGVRLSQRWLKMIEAVFENKYEEELEIERQYWEYHSAW
;
A
#
# COMPACT_ATOMS: atom_id res chain seq x y z
N MET A 1 -0.95 33.38 23.41
CA MET A 1 -1.43 32.21 24.16
C MET A 1 -1.61 31.08 23.17
N GLU A 2 -1.12 29.90 23.48
CA GLU A 2 -1.41 28.70 22.72
C GLU A 2 -2.91 28.36 22.84
N SER A 3 -3.56 27.88 21.77
CA SER A 3 -4.97 27.50 21.82
C SER A 3 -5.18 26.18 22.57
N ASP A 4 -6.38 25.96 23.14
CA ASP A 4 -6.67 24.72 23.89
C ASP A 4 -6.56 23.51 22.96
N LYS A 5 -6.96 23.66 21.69
CA LYS A 5 -6.79 22.62 20.66
C LYS A 5 -5.33 22.25 20.43
N THR A 6 -4.44 23.25 20.29
CA THR A 6 -3.01 23.02 20.05
C THR A 6 -2.37 22.36 21.26
N PHE A 7 -2.73 22.83 22.46
CA PHE A 7 -2.25 22.27 23.72
C PHE A 7 -2.72 20.82 23.94
N ALA A 8 -4.00 20.55 23.68
CA ALA A 8 -4.58 19.21 23.77
C ALA A 8 -3.93 18.23 22.78
N LEU A 9 -3.70 18.64 21.53
CA LEU A 9 -3.00 17.81 20.54
C LEU A 9 -1.60 17.44 20.99
N ARG A 10 -0.83 18.41 21.53
CA ARG A 10 0.51 18.15 22.07
C ARG A 10 0.48 17.11 23.19
N ILE A 11 -0.43 17.27 24.16
CA ILE A 11 -0.61 16.31 25.26
C ILE A 11 -0.93 14.91 24.74
N VAL A 12 -1.87 14.81 23.79
CA VAL A 12 -2.30 13.53 23.20
C VAL A 12 -1.13 12.83 22.49
N GLN A 13 -0.31 13.59 21.77
CA GLN A 13 0.88 13.08 21.08
C GLN A 13 1.95 12.60 22.07
N ASP A 14 2.13 13.30 23.19
CA ASP A 14 3.06 12.93 24.25
C ASP A 14 2.59 11.72 25.08
N ALA A 15 1.28 11.42 25.08
CA ALA A 15 0.69 10.33 25.86
C ALA A 15 1.07 8.91 25.38
N LYS A 16 1.77 8.77 24.25
CA LYS A 16 2.24 7.49 23.67
C LYS A 16 1.13 6.43 23.62
N LEU A 17 -0.06 6.82 23.14
CA LEU A 17 -1.20 5.92 23.01
C LEU A 17 -0.90 4.81 21.99
N ALA A 18 -1.41 3.61 22.27
CA ALA A 18 -1.30 2.49 21.34
C ALA A 18 -2.14 2.77 20.08
N HIS A 19 -1.70 2.25 18.94
CA HIS A 19 -2.50 2.32 17.72
C HIS A 19 -3.75 1.43 17.83
N PRO A 20 -4.95 1.88 17.41
CA PRO A 20 -5.27 3.13 16.70
C PRO A 20 -5.84 4.23 17.61
N ASP A 21 -5.64 4.17 18.92
CA ASP A 21 -6.24 5.11 19.88
C ASP A 21 -5.72 6.55 19.67
N LEU A 22 -4.42 6.73 19.39
CA LEU A 22 -3.85 8.05 19.07
C LEU A 22 -4.57 8.73 17.89
N PRO A 23 -4.59 8.17 16.67
CA PRO A 23 -5.21 8.83 15.53
C PRO A 23 -6.75 8.95 15.66
N LEU A 24 -7.39 8.14 16.50
CA LEU A 24 -8.80 8.29 16.83
C LEU A 24 -9.07 9.54 17.68
N VAL A 25 -8.21 9.81 18.67
CA VAL A 25 -8.31 11.01 19.51
C VAL A 25 -7.93 12.27 18.73
N GLU A 26 -6.92 12.19 17.85
CA GLU A 26 -6.60 13.29 16.93
C GLU A 26 -7.77 13.58 15.99
N ALA A 27 -8.42 12.56 15.42
CA ALA A 27 -9.62 12.72 14.62
C ALA A 27 -10.74 13.43 15.41
N PHE A 28 -10.97 13.05 16.67
CA PHE A 28 -11.96 13.74 17.52
C PHE A 28 -11.70 15.24 17.65
N LEU A 29 -10.44 15.67 17.81
CA LEU A 29 -10.07 17.09 17.93
C LEU A 29 -10.10 17.84 16.60
N HIS A 30 -9.70 17.17 15.51
CA HIS A 30 -9.65 17.79 14.19
C HIS A 30 -11.03 17.89 13.52
N ASP A 31 -11.85 16.86 13.69
CA ASP A 31 -13.12 16.70 12.97
C ASP A 31 -14.31 17.32 13.72
N ALA A 32 -14.10 17.80 14.95
CA ALA A 32 -15.12 18.53 15.71
C ALA A 32 -15.47 19.88 15.07
N VAL A 33 -16.76 20.20 15.05
CA VAL A 33 -17.30 21.51 14.59
C VAL A 33 -16.66 22.66 15.37
N ASP A 34 -16.49 22.48 16.68
CA ASP A 34 -15.71 23.37 17.54
C ASP A 34 -14.57 22.56 18.17
N GLY A 35 -13.40 22.63 17.53
CA GLY A 35 -12.20 21.95 18.00
C GLY A 35 -11.67 22.47 19.33
N GLU A 36 -11.94 23.74 19.69
CA GLU A 36 -11.53 24.32 20.98
C GLU A 36 -12.42 23.80 22.11
N GLN A 37 -13.74 23.72 21.87
CA GLN A 37 -14.66 23.12 22.85
C GLN A 37 -14.42 21.62 23.01
N ALA A 38 -14.12 20.89 21.93
CA ALA A 38 -13.72 19.49 21.99
C ALA A 38 -12.43 19.31 22.80
N ALA A 39 -11.45 20.20 22.62
CA ALA A 39 -10.22 20.21 23.38
C ALA A 39 -10.46 20.48 24.87
N LYS A 40 -11.28 21.48 25.22
CA LYS A 40 -11.67 21.76 26.62
C LYS A 40 -12.35 20.55 27.27
N TYR A 41 -13.28 19.91 26.55
CA TYR A 41 -13.95 18.70 27.04
C TYR A 41 -12.95 17.57 27.29
N LEU A 42 -12.03 17.35 26.35
CA LEU A 42 -10.99 16.32 26.45
C LEU A 42 -10.05 16.59 27.62
N LEU A 43 -9.57 17.83 27.77
CA LEU A 43 -8.71 18.25 28.88
C LEU A 43 -9.41 18.09 30.23
N GLN A 44 -10.64 18.56 30.37
CA GLN A 44 -11.46 18.41 31.59
C GLN A 44 -11.67 16.94 31.96
N THR A 45 -11.99 16.11 30.97
CA THR A 45 -12.20 14.67 31.21
C THR A 45 -10.90 13.97 31.60
N CYS A 46 -9.75 14.46 31.13
CA CYS A 46 -8.43 13.92 31.47
C CYS A 46 -7.88 14.37 32.82
N THR A 47 -8.25 15.56 33.29
CA THR A 47 -7.71 16.12 34.54
C THR A 47 -8.41 15.62 35.81
N GLY A 48 -9.67 15.18 35.73
CA GLY A 48 -10.48 14.82 36.90
C GLY A 48 -10.70 16.02 37.85
N ASP A 49 -11.81 16.02 38.58
CA ASP A 49 -12.20 17.10 39.51
C ASP A 49 -11.33 17.19 40.79
N ALA A 50 -10.05 16.82 40.74
CA ALA A 50 -9.13 17.02 41.85
C ALA A 50 -7.74 17.39 41.35
N THR A 51 -7.32 18.60 41.74
CA THR A 51 -5.95 19.12 41.75
C THR A 51 -4.87 18.03 41.65
N GLY A 52 -4.25 17.94 40.46
CA GLY A 52 -3.02 17.19 40.25
C GLY A 52 -3.16 15.66 40.24
N ALA A 53 -3.71 15.08 39.17
CA ALA A 53 -3.60 13.63 38.96
C ALA A 53 -3.38 13.28 37.47
N ASN A 54 -2.10 13.12 37.12
CA ASN A 54 -1.56 12.16 36.16
C ASN A 54 -2.37 11.94 34.85
N LEU A 55 -2.21 12.86 33.89
CA LEU A 55 -2.65 12.73 32.47
C LEU A 55 -2.05 11.50 31.73
N SER A 56 -1.15 10.74 32.37
CA SER A 56 -0.42 9.62 31.80
C SER A 56 -1.15 8.27 31.88
N SER A 57 -2.35 8.21 32.47
CA SER A 57 -3.06 6.94 32.62
C SER A 57 -3.60 6.44 31.27
N LYS A 58 -2.88 5.51 30.64
CA LYS A 58 -3.29 4.78 29.42
C LYS A 58 -4.72 4.20 29.50
N SER A 59 -5.26 3.97 30.69
CA SER A 59 -6.64 3.45 30.86
C SER A 59 -7.71 4.51 30.58
N LEU A 60 -7.45 5.79 30.89
CA LEU A 60 -8.43 6.86 30.71
C LEU A 60 -8.63 7.21 29.23
N TRP A 61 -7.54 7.19 28.46
CA TRP A 61 -7.57 7.35 27.01
C TRP A 61 -8.32 6.23 26.29
N LYS A 62 -8.23 4.99 26.79
CA LYS A 62 -9.04 3.87 26.29
C LYS A 62 -10.53 4.08 26.55
N ILE A 63 -10.89 4.60 27.72
CA ILE A 63 -12.28 4.94 28.06
C ILE A 63 -12.80 6.04 27.13
N LEU A 64 -12.01 7.08 26.88
CA LEU A 64 -12.37 8.17 25.96
C LEU A 64 -12.56 7.66 24.53
N ALA A 65 -11.61 6.88 24.00
CA ALA A 65 -11.70 6.24 22.69
C ALA A 65 -12.95 5.35 22.58
N GLN A 66 -13.26 4.57 23.62
CA GLN A 66 -14.44 3.71 23.67
C GLN A 66 -15.75 4.50 23.74
N ARG A 67 -15.81 5.55 24.57
CA ARG A 67 -16.98 6.44 24.67
C ARG A 67 -17.24 7.18 23.37
N TYR A 68 -16.19 7.69 22.74
CA TYR A 68 -16.28 8.35 21.44
C TYR A 68 -16.81 7.39 20.38
N ARG A 69 -16.27 6.16 20.33
CA ARG A 69 -16.76 5.09 19.44
C ARG A 69 -18.24 4.78 19.62
N GLN A 70 -18.71 4.67 20.86
CA GLN A 70 -20.13 4.44 21.16
C GLN A 70 -20.99 5.62 20.72
N ARG A 71 -20.63 6.85 21.11
CA ARG A 71 -21.36 8.06 20.74
C ARG A 71 -21.41 8.29 19.24
N LEU A 72 -20.34 7.99 18.51
CA LEU A 72 -20.31 8.11 17.06
C LEU A 72 -21.28 7.12 16.40
N SER A 73 -21.38 5.89 16.92
CA SER A 73 -22.40 4.92 16.52
C SER A 73 -23.83 5.43 16.80
N ASP A 74 -24.04 6.07 17.95
CA ASP A 74 -25.35 6.61 18.34
C ASP A 74 -25.75 7.82 17.47
N ILE A 75 -24.81 8.72 17.20
CA ILE A 75 -24.98 9.89 16.33
C ILE A 75 -25.35 9.43 14.91
N LEU A 76 -24.64 8.45 14.35
CA LEU A 76 -24.96 7.89 13.03
C LEU A 76 -26.32 7.17 13.02
N GLY A 77 -26.70 6.54 14.14
CA GLY A 77 -28.04 5.96 14.33
C GLY A 77 -29.16 7.00 14.34
N ALA A 78 -28.89 8.23 14.77
CA ALA A 78 -29.87 9.32 14.79
C ALA A 78 -30.19 9.84 13.38
N PHE A 79 -29.21 9.83 12.47
CA PHE A 79 -29.36 10.30 11.08
C PHE A 79 -29.82 9.21 10.10
N THR A 80 -30.16 8.01 10.59
CA THR A 80 -30.68 6.92 9.75
C THR A 80 -32.16 6.70 9.97
N THR A 81 -32.91 6.54 8.87
CA THR A 81 -34.33 6.17 8.90
C THR A 81 -34.51 4.74 9.47
N PRO A 82 -35.70 4.36 9.95
CA PRO A 82 -35.93 3.02 10.50
C PRO A 82 -35.50 1.87 9.57
N SER A 83 -35.69 2.01 8.25
CA SER A 83 -35.25 1.03 7.25
C SER A 83 -33.72 0.98 7.10
N GLN A 84 -33.03 2.11 7.24
CA GLN A 84 -31.56 2.18 7.25
C GLN A 84 -30.97 1.62 8.55
N ARG A 85 -31.68 1.76 9.69
CA ARG A 85 -31.28 1.17 10.98
C ARG A 85 -31.33 -0.35 11.00
N ASP A 86 -32.24 -0.97 10.25
CA ASP A 86 -32.31 -2.43 10.17
C ASP A 86 -31.18 -3.01 9.31
N LEU A 87 -30.72 -2.27 8.29
CA LEU A 87 -29.49 -2.58 7.54
C LEU A 87 -28.22 -2.48 8.43
N LEU A 88 -28.17 -1.54 9.38
CA LEU A 88 -27.05 -1.39 10.34
C LEU A 88 -26.93 -2.54 11.34
N LYS A 89 -27.99 -3.34 11.53
CA LYS A 89 -28.01 -4.49 12.45
C LYS A 89 -27.51 -5.79 11.81
N GLU A 90 -27.33 -5.83 10.49
CA GLU A 90 -26.83 -7.02 9.81
C GLU A 90 -25.29 -7.17 9.93
N PRO A 91 -24.77 -8.34 10.34
CA PRO A 91 -23.32 -8.54 10.55
C PRO A 91 -22.45 -8.30 9.30
N ASN A 92 -23.03 -8.34 8.10
CA ASN A 92 -22.33 -8.26 6.81
C ASN A 92 -22.51 -6.93 6.06
N SER A 93 -23.20 -5.94 6.63
CA SER A 93 -23.55 -4.68 5.93
C SER A 93 -22.52 -3.56 6.04
N LYS A 94 -21.36 -3.78 6.67
CA LYS A 94 -20.27 -2.78 6.76
C LYS A 94 -19.81 -2.26 5.37
N ASN A 95 -19.89 -3.10 4.34
CA ASN A 95 -19.62 -2.69 2.94
C ASN A 95 -20.79 -1.95 2.28
N LEU A 96 -22.03 -2.13 2.75
CA LEU A 96 -23.21 -1.42 2.22
C LEU A 96 -23.27 0.03 2.70
N ILE A 97 -22.86 0.31 3.94
CA ILE A 97 -22.79 1.69 4.47
C ILE A 97 -21.79 2.51 3.65
N ARG A 98 -20.65 1.91 3.29
CA ARG A 98 -19.64 2.52 2.42
C ARG A 98 -20.20 2.88 1.04
N ASN A 99 -21.14 2.10 0.51
CA ASN A 99 -21.75 2.35 -0.80
C ASN A 99 -23.02 3.23 -0.74
N HIS A 100 -23.69 3.34 0.41
CA HIS A 100 -24.87 4.19 0.55
C HIS A 100 -24.55 5.66 0.85
N TRP A 101 -23.38 5.94 1.46
CA TRP A 101 -22.99 7.29 1.88
C TRP A 101 -22.19 8.06 0.82
N THR A 102 -21.67 7.40 -0.22
CA THR A 102 -20.87 8.04 -1.27
C THR A 102 -21.52 7.92 -2.64
N LEU A 103 -22.72 8.48 -2.82
CA LEU A 103 -23.56 8.42 -4.04
C LEU A 103 -24.45 7.16 -4.05
N SER A 104 -25.71 7.34 -4.46
CA SER A 104 -26.54 6.20 -4.87
C SER A 104 -25.79 5.37 -5.93
N LYS A 105 -26.15 4.09 -6.11
CA LYS A 105 -25.52 3.23 -7.13
C LYS A 105 -25.55 3.90 -8.51
N GLU A 106 -26.62 4.64 -8.77
CA GLU A 106 -26.86 5.45 -9.96
C GLU A 106 -25.84 6.58 -10.05
N ALA A 107 -25.64 7.35 -8.99
CA ALA A 107 -24.70 8.47 -8.99
C ALA A 107 -23.22 8.02 -8.99
N ALA A 108 -22.90 6.83 -8.47
CA ALA A 108 -21.60 6.19 -8.67
C ALA A 108 -21.37 5.75 -10.13
N ILE A 109 -22.40 5.25 -10.82
CA ILE A 109 -22.36 4.94 -12.26
C ILE A 109 -22.16 6.22 -13.07
N THR A 110 -22.90 7.30 -12.76
CA THR A 110 -22.79 8.61 -13.42
C THR A 110 -21.40 9.23 -13.23
N PHE A 111 -20.83 9.14 -12.02
CA PHE A 111 -19.44 9.54 -11.76
C PHE A 111 -18.43 8.73 -12.59
N SER A 112 -18.60 7.39 -12.66
CA SER A 112 -17.70 6.53 -13.46
C SER A 112 -17.74 6.81 -14.97
N LYS A 113 -18.85 7.37 -15.47
CA LYS A 113 -19.00 7.80 -16.86
C LYS A 113 -18.45 9.21 -17.13
N GLY A 114 -17.96 9.90 -16.10
CA GLY A 114 -17.44 11.27 -16.21
C GLY A 114 -18.50 12.36 -16.33
N GLU A 115 -19.78 12.02 -16.09
CA GLU A 115 -20.94 12.92 -16.17
C GLU A 115 -21.06 13.82 -14.92
N ILE A 116 -20.48 13.40 -13.78
CA ILE A 116 -20.27 14.22 -12.57
C ILE A 116 -18.77 14.35 -12.33
N ARG A 117 -18.29 15.58 -12.04
CA ARG A 117 -16.89 15.84 -11.70
C ARG A 117 -16.79 16.45 -10.30
N LEU A 118 -15.90 15.90 -9.47
CA LEU A 118 -15.56 16.48 -8.17
C LEU A 118 -14.52 17.58 -8.39
N LYS A 119 -14.83 18.80 -7.96
CA LYS A 119 -13.86 19.90 -7.98
C LYS A 119 -13.22 20.00 -6.60
N LYS A 120 -11.89 19.89 -6.55
CA LYS A 120 -11.11 20.11 -5.33
C LYS A 120 -11.05 21.62 -5.09
N LEU A 121 -11.48 22.09 -3.91
CA LEU A 121 -11.20 23.46 -3.47
C LEU A 121 -9.88 23.46 -2.67
N ASP A 122 -9.21 24.60 -2.60
CA ASP A 122 -7.88 24.75 -1.97
C ASP A 122 -7.89 24.65 -0.44
N THR A 123 -9.03 24.33 0.15
CA THR A 123 -9.17 23.86 1.53
C THR A 123 -9.79 22.47 1.49
N THR A 124 -9.63 21.66 2.55
CA THR A 124 -10.06 20.25 2.63
C THR A 124 -11.57 19.98 2.43
N ASP A 125 -12.34 20.94 1.94
CA ASP A 125 -13.76 20.87 1.66
C ASP A 125 -14.01 20.57 0.18
N VAL A 126 -14.85 19.57 -0.10
CA VAL A 126 -15.35 19.27 -1.44
C VAL A 126 -16.76 19.82 -1.54
N CYS A 127 -16.98 20.82 -2.39
CA CYS A 127 -18.31 21.36 -2.66
C CYS A 127 -18.78 20.96 -4.06
N LEU A 128 -20.01 20.47 -4.17
CA LEU A 128 -20.67 20.18 -5.45
C LEU A 128 -21.16 21.49 -6.07
N SER A 129 -20.46 22.04 -7.05
CA SER A 129 -21.01 23.13 -7.86
C SER A 129 -22.03 22.57 -8.85
N HIS A 130 -23.28 23.04 -8.76
CA HIS A 130 -24.39 22.71 -9.66
C HIS A 130 -23.98 22.85 -11.13
N LEU A 131 -23.96 21.73 -11.86
CA LEU A 131 -24.21 21.72 -13.29
C LEU A 131 -25.71 21.45 -13.43
N GLU A 132 -26.46 22.38 -14.02
CA GLU A 132 -27.87 22.17 -14.33
C GLU A 132 -28.01 20.97 -15.29
N LEU A 133 -28.31 19.81 -14.72
CA LEU A 133 -28.71 18.62 -15.46
C LEU A 133 -30.09 18.22 -14.97
N SER A 134 -31.03 18.24 -15.92
CA SER A 134 -32.40 17.75 -15.79
C SER A 134 -32.39 16.24 -15.56
N LEU A 135 -32.19 15.85 -14.30
CA LEU A 135 -32.39 14.50 -13.79
C LEU A 135 -33.32 14.61 -12.60
N THR A 136 -34.45 13.91 -12.69
CA THR A 136 -35.58 13.91 -11.76
C THR A 136 -35.15 13.72 -10.29
N ASP A 137 -35.13 14.81 -9.54
CA ASP A 137 -35.27 15.07 -8.08
C ASP A 137 -34.92 14.04 -6.98
N SER A 138 -34.34 12.87 -7.27
CA SER A 138 -34.14 11.81 -6.25
C SER A 138 -32.74 11.17 -6.25
N ALA A 139 -31.79 11.66 -7.04
CA ALA A 139 -30.51 10.98 -7.26
C ALA A 139 -29.26 11.76 -6.80
N TYR A 140 -29.40 12.97 -6.22
CA TYR A 140 -28.26 13.70 -5.69
C TYR A 140 -27.90 13.22 -4.28
N PRO A 141 -26.61 13.02 -3.95
CA PRO A 141 -26.20 12.83 -2.57
C PRO A 141 -26.51 14.11 -1.78
N ASP A 142 -27.20 13.97 -0.66
CA ASP A 142 -27.56 15.07 0.22
C ASP A 142 -26.28 15.82 0.68
N PRO A 143 -26.16 17.13 0.41
CA PRO A 143 -24.98 17.92 0.77
C PRO A 143 -24.68 17.94 2.28
N GLU A 144 -25.72 17.96 3.13
CA GLU A 144 -25.55 17.93 4.59
C GLU A 144 -25.01 16.56 5.03
N LEU A 145 -25.49 15.47 4.43
CA LEU A 145 -24.96 14.13 4.70
C LEU A 145 -23.51 13.98 4.24
N LEU A 146 -23.13 14.57 3.11
CA LEU A 146 -21.74 14.59 2.64
C LEU A 146 -20.84 15.41 3.57
N GLU A 147 -21.32 16.56 4.06
CA GLU A 147 -20.61 17.38 5.03
C GLU A 147 -20.41 16.63 6.36
N ILE A 148 -21.48 16.00 6.88
CA ILE A 148 -21.42 15.14 8.06
C ILE A 148 -20.44 13.98 7.83
N HIS A 149 -20.50 13.31 6.68
CA HIS A 149 -19.60 12.20 6.36
C HIS A 149 -18.14 12.67 6.29
N SER A 150 -17.88 13.78 5.61
CA SER A 150 -16.53 14.36 5.49
C SER A 150 -15.94 14.61 6.87
N ARG A 151 -16.71 15.23 7.76
CA ARG A 151 -16.34 15.48 9.16
C ARG A 151 -16.01 14.17 9.87
N PHE A 152 -16.91 13.19 9.89
CA PHE A 152 -16.68 11.97 10.66
C PHE A 152 -15.81 10.90 9.96
N SER A 153 -15.35 11.14 8.73
CA SER A 153 -14.70 10.11 7.90
C SER A 153 -13.45 9.50 8.55
N LYS A 154 -12.59 10.31 9.18
CA LYS A 154 -11.38 9.79 9.85
C LYS A 154 -11.73 9.05 11.14
N ALA A 155 -12.62 9.62 11.94
CA ALA A 155 -13.11 8.98 13.16
C ALA A 155 -13.78 7.62 12.89
N LEU A 156 -14.61 7.54 11.83
CA LEU A 156 -15.21 6.32 11.32
C LEU A 156 -14.16 5.30 10.93
N LYS A 157 -13.19 5.70 10.10
CA LYS A 157 -12.08 4.86 9.67
C LYS A 157 -11.33 4.26 10.87
N TRP A 158 -10.89 5.08 11.82
CA TRP A 158 -10.11 4.61 12.97
C TRP A 158 -10.93 3.75 13.94
N THR A 159 -12.23 4.04 14.05
CA THR A 159 -13.17 3.22 14.80
C THR A 159 -13.32 1.82 14.19
N GLU A 160 -13.47 1.73 12.87
CA GLU A 160 -13.56 0.45 12.16
C GLU A 160 -12.28 -0.35 12.31
N ILE A 161 -11.12 0.31 12.11
CA ILE A 161 -9.80 -0.29 12.29
C ILE A 161 -9.66 -0.87 13.70
N ALA A 162 -10.04 -0.12 14.73
CA ALA A 162 -9.97 -0.61 16.10
C ALA A 162 -10.84 -1.86 16.33
N ALA A 163 -12.04 -1.89 15.73
CA ALA A 163 -12.92 -3.04 15.80
C ALA A 163 -12.30 -4.27 15.09
N LYS A 164 -11.70 -4.07 13.91
CA LYS A 164 -11.00 -5.13 13.19
C LYS A 164 -9.80 -5.66 13.96
N MET A 165 -8.95 -4.78 14.50
CA MET A 165 -7.80 -5.14 15.31
C MET A 165 -8.19 -6.01 16.51
N ASN A 166 -9.26 -5.63 17.23
CA ASN A 166 -9.79 -6.44 18.33
C ASN A 166 -10.27 -7.83 17.85
N SER A 167 -10.96 -7.89 16.71
CA SER A 167 -11.44 -9.17 16.16
C SER A 167 -10.31 -10.09 15.68
N HIS A 168 -9.27 -9.54 15.04
CA HIS A 168 -8.13 -10.28 14.52
C HIS A 168 -7.25 -10.83 15.64
N ALA A 169 -7.11 -10.11 16.75
CA ALA A 169 -6.39 -10.60 17.94
C ALA A 169 -6.97 -11.94 18.44
N HIS A 170 -8.30 -12.09 18.42
CA HIS A 170 -8.97 -13.34 18.83
C HIS A 170 -8.77 -14.49 17.83
N LEU A 171 -8.76 -14.20 16.52
CA LEU A 171 -8.58 -15.21 15.47
C LEU A 171 -7.15 -15.75 15.39
N ARG A 172 -6.16 -14.87 15.56
CA ARG A 172 -4.73 -15.22 15.50
C ARG A 172 -4.33 -16.24 16.58
N HIS A 173 -4.98 -16.21 17.74
CA HIS A 173 -4.73 -17.17 18.82
C HIS A 173 -5.15 -18.61 18.49
N ARG A 174 -6.00 -18.81 17.47
CA ARG A 174 -6.60 -20.11 17.11
C ARG A 174 -5.89 -20.82 15.96
N GLN A 175 -5.10 -20.10 15.15
CA GLN A 175 -4.40 -20.65 14.00
C GLN A 175 -2.92 -20.90 14.32
N ASN A 176 -2.65 -21.99 15.04
CA ASN A 176 -1.29 -22.49 15.13
C ASN A 176 -1.30 -24.02 15.09
N THR A 177 -1.50 -24.61 13.91
CA THR A 177 -1.05 -25.99 13.65
C THR A 177 -0.70 -26.22 12.18
N SER A 178 0.42 -26.90 12.03
CA SER A 178 1.20 -27.24 10.84
C SER A 178 0.53 -28.20 9.85
N LYS A 179 0.51 -27.84 8.55
CA LYS A 179 0.26 -28.79 7.44
C LYS A 179 1.09 -28.55 6.15
N ILE A 180 2.18 -27.77 6.18
CA ILE A 180 2.79 -27.24 4.93
C ILE A 180 3.96 -28.07 4.36
N ARG A 181 4.60 -28.97 5.12
CA ARG A 181 5.85 -29.61 4.65
C ARG A 181 5.69 -30.73 3.61
N ILE A 182 4.63 -31.53 3.64
CA ILE A 182 4.49 -32.71 2.76
C ILE A 182 4.06 -32.31 1.33
N THR A 183 3.27 -31.25 1.18
CA THR A 183 2.78 -30.78 -0.12
C THR A 183 3.85 -30.14 -1.00
N GLN A 184 4.88 -29.51 -0.40
CA GLN A 184 5.93 -28.81 -1.15
C GLN A 184 6.88 -29.75 -1.92
N ALA A 185 7.21 -30.93 -1.37
CA ALA A 185 8.09 -31.88 -2.02
C ALA A 185 7.45 -32.48 -3.29
N ILE A 186 6.19 -32.92 -3.17
CA ILE A 186 5.39 -33.45 -4.28
C ILE A 186 5.23 -32.39 -5.38
N ALA A 187 4.89 -31.15 -5.00
CA ALA A 187 4.77 -30.05 -5.95
C ALA A 187 6.11 -29.78 -6.68
N SER A 188 7.24 -29.83 -5.97
CA SER A 188 8.55 -29.60 -6.58
C SER A 188 8.93 -30.68 -7.59
N SER A 189 8.66 -31.95 -7.27
CA SER A 189 8.87 -33.07 -8.20
C SER A 189 7.97 -32.96 -9.44
N PHE A 190 6.70 -32.63 -9.25
CA PHE A 190 5.77 -32.40 -10.36
C PHE A 190 6.24 -31.25 -11.25
N LEU A 191 6.63 -30.11 -10.67
CA LEU A 191 7.11 -28.95 -11.43
C LEU A 191 8.41 -29.25 -12.19
N ALA A 192 9.30 -30.07 -11.61
CA ALA A 192 10.51 -30.50 -12.30
C ALA A 192 10.19 -31.32 -13.56
N VAL A 193 9.21 -32.24 -13.47
CA VAL A 193 8.73 -33.00 -14.63
C VAL A 193 8.00 -32.09 -15.62
N TRP A 194 7.14 -31.19 -15.13
CA TRP A 194 6.38 -30.23 -15.94
C TRP A 194 7.30 -29.36 -16.82
N SER A 195 8.41 -28.86 -16.28
CA SER A 195 9.39 -28.05 -17.01
C SER A 195 10.05 -28.77 -18.20
N LYS A 196 9.93 -30.10 -18.31
CA LYS A 196 10.47 -30.90 -19.43
C LYS A 196 9.48 -31.07 -20.58
N PHE A 197 8.21 -30.69 -20.40
CA PHE A 197 7.23 -30.72 -21.48
C PHE A 197 7.52 -29.64 -22.53
N PRO A 198 7.26 -29.90 -23.83
CA PRO A 198 7.38 -28.91 -24.89
C PRO A 198 6.62 -27.61 -24.58
N ASP A 199 7.22 -26.47 -24.93
CA ASP A 199 6.68 -25.13 -24.69
C ASP A 199 5.26 -24.97 -25.24
N ILE A 200 4.97 -25.55 -26.41
CA ILE A 200 3.63 -25.53 -27.02
C ILE A 200 2.59 -26.13 -26.07
N ILE A 201 2.89 -27.28 -25.45
CA ILE A 201 1.98 -27.94 -24.52
C ILE A 201 1.80 -27.08 -23.27
N ARG A 202 2.89 -26.52 -22.74
CA ARG A 202 2.87 -25.67 -21.55
C ARG A 202 2.08 -24.38 -21.78
N PHE A 203 2.29 -23.70 -22.92
CA PHE A 203 1.50 -22.53 -23.34
C PHE A 203 0.00 -22.83 -23.38
N GLN A 204 -0.41 -23.92 -24.03
CA GLN A 204 -1.83 -24.28 -24.11
C GLN A 204 -2.42 -24.60 -22.73
N ALA A 205 -1.69 -25.33 -21.89
CA ALA A 205 -2.13 -25.60 -20.52
C ALA A 205 -2.32 -24.30 -19.72
N TYR A 206 -1.38 -23.36 -19.79
CA TYR A 206 -1.53 -22.07 -19.10
C TYR A 206 -2.65 -21.20 -19.67
N LYS A 207 -2.93 -21.26 -20.98
CA LYS A 207 -4.11 -20.60 -21.57
C LYS A 207 -5.40 -21.16 -21.01
N LEU A 208 -5.52 -22.49 -20.89
CA LEU A 208 -6.69 -23.12 -20.27
C LEU A 208 -6.82 -22.75 -18.78
N LEU A 209 -5.71 -22.77 -18.04
CA LEU A 209 -5.70 -22.35 -16.63
C LEU A 209 -6.05 -20.87 -16.47
N LYS A 210 -5.66 -20.02 -17.42
CA LYS A 210 -6.02 -18.60 -17.45
C LYS A 210 -7.53 -18.41 -17.59
N ILE A 211 -8.15 -19.17 -18.49
CA ILE A 211 -9.61 -19.21 -18.66
C ILE A 211 -10.28 -19.69 -17.37
N ALA A 212 -9.85 -20.82 -16.80
CA ALA A 212 -10.40 -21.30 -15.53
C ALA A 212 -10.23 -20.27 -14.40
N GLY A 213 -9.06 -19.60 -14.35
CA GLY A 213 -8.76 -18.56 -13.39
C GLY A 213 -9.66 -17.34 -13.50
N SER A 214 -10.05 -16.92 -14.72
CA SER A 214 -10.94 -15.78 -14.92
C SER A 214 -12.35 -16.07 -14.39
N TYR A 215 -12.84 -17.30 -14.56
CA TYR A 215 -14.11 -17.75 -13.98
C TYR A 215 -14.07 -17.84 -12.46
N LEU A 216 -12.97 -18.35 -11.88
CA LEU A 216 -12.85 -18.57 -10.44
C LEU A 216 -12.55 -17.30 -9.64
N TYR A 217 -11.75 -16.39 -10.19
CA TYR A 217 -11.13 -15.33 -9.40
C TYR A 217 -11.46 -13.91 -9.86
N ARG A 218 -12.10 -13.73 -11.02
CA ARG A 218 -12.21 -12.45 -11.76
C ARG A 218 -10.84 -11.78 -11.99
N SER A 219 -10.62 -11.23 -13.19
CA SER A 219 -9.39 -10.45 -13.43
C SER A 219 -9.60 -9.02 -12.93
N THR A 220 -8.62 -8.50 -12.18
CA THR A 220 -8.63 -7.11 -11.68
C THR A 220 -7.61 -6.22 -12.38
N THR A 221 -6.67 -6.80 -13.13
CA THR A 221 -5.51 -6.09 -13.67
C THR A 221 -5.12 -6.66 -15.02
N ILE A 222 -4.92 -5.78 -16.01
CA ILE A 222 -4.54 -6.17 -17.38
C ILE A 222 -3.21 -6.92 -17.33
N GLY A 223 -3.14 -8.04 -18.07
CA GLY A 223 -1.93 -8.85 -18.15
C GLY A 223 -1.64 -9.69 -16.90
N ILE A 224 -2.48 -9.66 -15.87
CA ILE A 224 -2.29 -10.46 -14.65
C ILE A 224 -3.54 -11.32 -14.39
N GLN A 225 -3.34 -12.62 -14.18
CA GLN A 225 -4.41 -13.56 -13.87
C GLN A 225 -4.01 -14.50 -12.75
N ARG A 226 -4.82 -14.55 -11.70
CA ARG A 226 -4.74 -15.63 -10.70
C ARG A 226 -5.18 -16.93 -11.35
N LEU A 227 -4.38 -17.99 -11.19
CA LEU A 227 -4.65 -19.32 -11.70
C LEU A 227 -5.10 -20.26 -10.56
N PRO A 228 -5.73 -21.40 -10.89
CA PRO A 228 -5.89 -22.51 -9.96
C PRO A 228 -4.56 -22.96 -9.34
N PHE A 229 -4.63 -23.74 -8.27
CA PHE A 229 -3.47 -24.33 -7.57
C PHE A 229 -2.50 -23.32 -6.94
N GLY A 230 -2.98 -22.10 -6.66
CA GLY A 230 -2.17 -21.07 -6.00
C GLY A 230 -1.05 -20.56 -6.89
N MET A 231 -1.32 -20.34 -8.17
CA MET A 231 -0.38 -19.74 -9.12
C MET A 231 -0.87 -18.37 -9.61
N TYR A 232 0.05 -17.56 -10.11
CA TYR A 232 -0.21 -16.34 -10.86
C TYR A 232 0.43 -16.42 -12.23
N LEU A 233 -0.24 -15.82 -13.21
CA LEU A 233 0.25 -15.64 -14.56
C LEU A 233 0.33 -14.14 -14.85
N LYS A 234 1.53 -13.65 -15.14
CA LYS A 234 1.73 -12.42 -15.91
C LYS A 234 1.84 -12.80 -17.38
N HIS A 235 1.08 -12.13 -18.24
CA HIS A 235 1.05 -12.42 -19.67
C HIS A 235 0.91 -11.15 -20.50
N GLY A 236 1.48 -11.17 -21.70
CA GLY A 236 1.39 -10.05 -22.61
C GLY A 236 1.92 -10.36 -24.01
N PRO A 237 1.94 -9.35 -24.90
CA PRO A 237 2.61 -9.45 -26.18
C PRO A 237 4.12 -9.71 -26.03
N GLU A 238 4.79 -9.98 -27.15
CA GLU A 238 6.23 -10.22 -27.22
C GLU A 238 7.06 -9.05 -26.67
N VAL A 239 6.62 -7.80 -26.81
CA VAL A 239 7.27 -6.62 -26.21
C VAL A 239 7.39 -6.68 -24.68
N HIS A 240 6.66 -7.57 -24.00
CA HIS A 240 6.81 -7.81 -22.55
C HIS A 240 7.76 -8.97 -22.21
N ALA A 241 8.36 -9.62 -23.21
CA ALA A 241 9.25 -10.76 -23.01
C ALA A 241 10.45 -10.41 -22.14
N GLU A 242 11.10 -9.27 -22.39
CA GLU A 242 12.24 -8.81 -21.59
C GLU A 242 11.84 -8.48 -20.14
N ARG A 243 10.67 -7.85 -19.95
CA ARG A 243 10.09 -7.58 -18.61
C ARG A 243 9.89 -8.88 -17.83
N HIS A 244 9.21 -9.85 -18.45
CA HIS A 244 8.95 -11.15 -17.83
C HIS A 244 10.24 -11.93 -17.55
N ALA A 245 11.23 -11.86 -18.45
CA ALA A 245 12.54 -12.47 -18.26
C ALA A 245 13.32 -11.79 -17.12
N GLY A 246 13.26 -10.46 -17.03
CA GLY A 246 13.84 -9.65 -15.95
C GLY A 246 13.30 -10.09 -14.60
N GLU A 247 11.98 -10.09 -14.43
CA GLU A 247 11.34 -10.52 -13.18
C GLU A 247 11.64 -11.98 -12.84
N PHE A 248 11.59 -12.89 -13.82
CA PHE A 248 11.88 -14.31 -13.60
C PHE A 248 13.30 -14.53 -13.07
N ASN A 249 14.29 -13.81 -13.62
CA ASN A 249 15.68 -13.89 -13.19
C ASN A 249 15.91 -13.19 -11.84
N ALA A 250 15.27 -12.05 -11.59
CA ALA A 250 15.29 -11.39 -10.28
C ALA A 250 14.76 -12.33 -9.19
N LEU A 251 13.60 -12.95 -9.41
CA LEU A 251 13.02 -13.91 -8.48
C LEU A 251 13.95 -15.11 -8.24
N LYS A 252 14.60 -15.64 -9.28
CA LYS A 252 15.58 -16.72 -9.12
C LYS A 252 16.77 -16.30 -8.28
N LEU A 253 17.33 -15.12 -8.58
CA LEU A 253 18.49 -14.57 -7.89
C LEU A 253 18.21 -14.37 -6.41
N VAL A 254 17.16 -13.61 -6.08
CA VAL A 254 16.76 -13.31 -4.70
C VAL A 254 16.51 -14.59 -3.92
N ARG A 255 15.69 -15.50 -4.47
CA ARG A 255 15.35 -16.77 -3.79
C ARG A 255 16.55 -17.69 -3.56
N SER A 256 17.64 -17.52 -4.30
CA SER A 256 18.86 -18.32 -4.16
C SER A 256 19.90 -17.70 -3.21
N ARG A 257 19.79 -16.40 -2.94
CA ARG A 257 20.80 -15.63 -2.19
C ARG A 257 20.28 -15.05 -0.88
N THR A 258 18.97 -14.99 -0.66
CA THR A 258 18.36 -14.34 0.50
C THR A 258 17.28 -15.21 1.15
N SER A 259 16.87 -14.80 2.34
CA SER A 259 15.75 -15.34 3.10
C SER A 259 14.41 -14.67 2.76
N ILE A 260 14.40 -13.72 1.83
CA ILE A 260 13.23 -12.93 1.47
C ILE A 260 12.13 -13.85 0.92
N PRO A 261 10.91 -13.82 1.48
CA PRO A 261 9.79 -14.55 0.91
C PRO A 261 9.35 -13.89 -0.41
N VAL A 262 9.73 -14.50 -1.53
CA VAL A 262 9.37 -14.06 -2.88
C VAL A 262 8.58 -15.13 -3.63
N PRO A 263 7.76 -14.77 -4.64
CA PRO A 263 7.09 -15.74 -5.49
C PRO A 263 8.10 -16.73 -6.07
N ARG A 264 7.78 -18.02 -6.04
CA ARG A 264 8.59 -19.02 -6.74
C ARG A 264 8.39 -18.80 -8.24
N PRO A 265 9.45 -18.54 -9.02
CA PRO A 265 9.35 -18.50 -10.47
C PRO A 265 9.16 -19.95 -10.96
N ILE A 266 7.95 -20.27 -11.42
CA ILE A 266 7.56 -21.62 -11.84
C ILE A 266 7.94 -21.83 -13.29
N ASP A 267 7.60 -20.88 -14.16
CA ASP A 267 7.82 -21.00 -15.59
C ASP A 267 7.98 -19.65 -16.28
N LEU A 268 8.73 -19.64 -17.38
CA LEU A 268 8.87 -18.52 -18.30
C LEU A 268 8.76 -19.07 -19.71
N LEU A 269 7.75 -18.61 -20.45
CA LEU A 269 7.51 -19.01 -21.83
C LEU A 269 7.51 -17.77 -22.72
N LEU A 270 8.38 -17.76 -23.72
CA LEU A 270 8.54 -16.65 -24.65
C LEU A 270 8.28 -17.15 -26.08
N SER A 271 7.57 -16.36 -26.86
CA SER A 271 7.30 -16.62 -28.27
C SER A 271 7.31 -15.30 -29.05
N PRO A 272 7.36 -15.34 -30.40
CA PRO A 272 7.31 -14.13 -31.21
C PRO A 272 6.03 -13.28 -31.06
N THR A 273 4.98 -13.81 -30.41
CA THR A 273 3.68 -13.12 -30.29
C THR A 273 3.25 -12.86 -28.85
N GLU A 274 3.70 -13.68 -27.90
CA GLU A 274 3.27 -13.63 -26.50
C GLU A 274 4.37 -14.09 -25.54
N SER A 275 4.30 -13.57 -24.32
CA SER A 275 5.21 -13.89 -23.22
C SER A 275 4.44 -14.15 -21.94
N PHE A 276 4.75 -15.26 -21.25
CA PHE A 276 4.10 -15.71 -20.01
C PHE A 276 5.15 -15.89 -18.91
N LEU A 277 4.90 -15.30 -17.75
CA LEU A 277 5.61 -15.56 -16.50
C LEU A 277 4.64 -16.18 -15.49
N VAL A 278 4.94 -17.40 -15.06
CA VAL A 278 4.14 -18.14 -14.08
C VAL A 278 4.87 -18.19 -12.76
N THR A 279 4.21 -17.78 -11.69
CA THR A 279 4.77 -17.76 -10.33
C THR A 279 3.82 -18.40 -9.32
N SER A 280 4.35 -18.79 -8.15
CA SER A 280 3.50 -19.17 -7.03
C SER A 280 2.82 -17.96 -6.41
N ARG A 281 1.58 -18.09 -5.96
CA ARG A 281 0.89 -17.10 -5.13
C ARG A 281 1.55 -17.00 -3.76
N ILE A 282 1.74 -15.76 -3.31
CA ILE A 282 1.92 -15.43 -1.90
C ILE A 282 0.57 -15.00 -1.32
N GLU A 283 0.26 -15.48 -0.13
CA GLU A 283 -0.97 -15.10 0.58
C GLU A 283 -0.75 -13.84 1.40
N GLY A 284 -1.72 -12.94 1.42
CA GLY A 284 -1.68 -11.73 2.22
C GLY A 284 -2.39 -10.59 1.50
N ASP A 285 -2.59 -9.51 2.23
CA ASP A 285 -3.12 -8.26 1.69
C ASP A 285 -1.98 -7.26 1.50
N PRO A 286 -2.01 -6.41 0.47
CA PRO A 286 -1.01 -5.36 0.32
C PRO A 286 -0.89 -4.48 1.58
N ALA A 287 0.33 -4.11 1.94
CA ALA A 287 0.65 -3.30 3.11
C ALA A 287 -0.17 -1.99 3.13
N GLY A 288 -0.47 -1.40 1.96
CA GLY A 288 -1.28 -0.18 1.87
C GLY A 288 -2.69 -0.31 2.46
N ILE A 289 -3.22 -1.53 2.54
CA ILE A 289 -4.48 -1.86 3.20
C ILE A 289 -4.19 -2.30 4.65
N ALA A 290 -3.21 -3.19 4.83
CA ALA A 290 -3.03 -3.92 6.08
C ALA A 290 -2.33 -3.15 7.22
N ILE A 291 -1.40 -2.22 6.93
CA ILE A 291 -0.55 -1.59 7.98
C ILE A 291 -1.34 -0.73 8.98
N ASN A 292 -2.51 -0.25 8.56
CA ASN A 292 -3.42 0.49 9.44
C ASN A 292 -4.12 -0.44 10.44
N GLU A 293 -4.21 -1.74 10.15
CA GLU A 293 -4.79 -2.76 11.04
C GLU A 293 -3.72 -3.53 11.83
N CYS A 294 -2.45 -3.16 11.70
CA CYS A 294 -1.34 -3.77 12.43
C CYS A 294 -1.06 -2.99 13.74
N SER A 295 -0.71 -3.71 14.81
CA SER A 295 -0.27 -3.10 16.07
C SER A 295 1.09 -2.39 15.90
N ASN A 296 1.52 -1.62 16.91
CA ASN A 296 2.83 -0.98 16.88
C ASN A 296 3.97 -2.00 16.97
N GLU A 297 3.77 -3.08 17.73
CA GLU A 297 4.71 -4.19 17.83
C GLU A 297 4.84 -4.91 16.48
N GLU A 298 3.73 -5.14 15.79
CA GLU A 298 3.71 -5.74 14.45
C GLU A 298 4.44 -4.87 13.43
N MET A 299 4.19 -3.55 13.43
CA MET A 299 4.94 -2.61 12.60
C MET A 299 6.44 -2.65 12.91
N SER A 300 6.81 -2.72 14.20
CA SER A 300 8.22 -2.82 14.61
C SER A 300 8.87 -4.11 14.12
N MET A 301 8.16 -5.24 14.15
CA MET A 301 8.65 -6.50 13.60
C MET A 301 8.83 -6.40 12.08
N MET A 302 7.84 -5.86 11.37
CA MET A 302 7.93 -5.65 9.92
C MET A 302 9.09 -4.72 9.53
N THR A 303 9.36 -3.68 10.34
CA THR A 303 10.51 -2.79 10.17
C THR A 303 11.83 -3.56 10.30
N GLN A 304 11.95 -4.43 11.31
CA GLN A 304 13.15 -5.22 11.53
C GLN A 304 13.36 -6.25 10.41
N ASP A 305 12.29 -6.92 9.98
CA ASP A 305 12.32 -7.89 8.87
C ASP A 305 12.76 -7.20 7.58
N LEU A 306 12.16 -6.05 7.22
CA LEU A 306 12.56 -5.29 6.03
C LEU A 306 14.00 -4.81 6.10
N ARG A 307 14.45 -4.29 7.24
CA ARG A 307 15.85 -3.87 7.40
C ARG A 307 16.82 -5.04 7.15
N SER A 308 16.54 -6.21 7.73
CA SER A 308 17.35 -7.41 7.53
C SER A 308 17.35 -7.84 6.07
N TRP A 309 16.18 -7.88 5.44
CA TRP A 309 16.03 -8.32 4.06
C TRP A 309 16.65 -7.37 3.04
N ILE A 310 16.55 -6.06 3.24
CA ILE A 310 17.24 -5.09 2.38
C ILE A 310 18.76 -5.24 2.54
N ALA A 311 19.27 -5.48 3.74
CA ALA A 311 20.69 -5.75 3.94
C ALA A 311 21.14 -7.04 3.21
N GLU A 312 20.32 -8.10 3.22
CA GLU A 312 20.58 -9.33 2.44
C GLU A 312 20.54 -9.06 0.93
N LEU A 313 19.57 -8.27 0.46
CA LEU A 313 19.42 -7.89 -0.94
C LEU A 313 20.65 -7.11 -1.43
N HIS A 314 21.09 -6.14 -0.63
CA HIS A 314 22.27 -5.32 -0.88
C HIS A 314 23.60 -6.10 -0.78
N ALA A 315 23.59 -7.30 -0.19
CA ALA A 315 24.74 -8.19 -0.15
C ALA A 315 24.88 -9.07 -1.41
N ILE A 316 23.87 -9.08 -2.30
CA ILE A 316 23.94 -9.79 -3.58
C ILE A 316 24.99 -9.11 -4.46
N ARG A 317 26.02 -9.86 -4.84
CA ARG A 317 27.10 -9.36 -5.70
C ARG A 317 26.70 -9.41 -7.17
N LEU A 318 27.09 -8.38 -7.90
CA LEU A 318 27.05 -8.36 -9.36
C LEU A 318 28.17 -9.26 -9.90
N ASP A 319 27.83 -10.43 -10.45
CA ASP A 319 28.79 -11.37 -11.03
C ASP A 319 28.99 -11.12 -12.55
N THR A 320 28.76 -9.90 -13.05
CA THR A 320 28.72 -9.58 -14.49
C THR A 320 29.81 -8.62 -14.97
N ASP A 321 29.86 -8.47 -16.30
CA ASP A 321 30.74 -7.61 -17.09
C ASP A 321 31.01 -6.23 -16.43
N PRO A 322 32.27 -5.87 -16.15
CA PRO A 322 32.63 -4.61 -15.50
C PRO A 322 32.29 -3.36 -16.32
N THR A 323 31.88 -3.49 -17.58
CA THR A 323 31.52 -2.37 -18.45
C THR A 323 30.12 -1.79 -18.19
N ARG A 324 29.26 -2.49 -17.43
CA ARG A 324 27.89 -2.07 -17.10
C ARG A 324 27.62 -2.31 -15.63
N VAL A 325 27.26 -1.27 -14.89
CA VAL A 325 27.02 -1.40 -13.44
C VAL A 325 25.54 -1.20 -13.08
N ILE A 326 24.77 -0.42 -13.84
CA ILE A 326 23.33 -0.22 -13.59
C ILE A 326 22.53 -0.90 -14.71
N SER A 327 21.75 -1.92 -14.34
CA SER A 327 21.05 -2.80 -15.29
C SER A 327 19.94 -3.58 -14.60
N ASN A 328 19.01 -4.16 -15.37
CA ASN A 328 18.03 -5.12 -14.84
C ASN A 328 18.71 -6.42 -14.39
N ALA A 329 17.97 -7.33 -13.75
CA ALA A 329 18.46 -8.63 -13.28
C ALA A 329 19.12 -9.56 -14.32
N THR A 330 19.03 -9.24 -15.62
CA THR A 330 19.66 -9.98 -16.74
C THR A 330 20.89 -9.27 -17.33
N GLY A 331 21.29 -8.12 -16.78
CA GLY A 331 22.37 -7.27 -17.33
C GLY A 331 21.93 -6.38 -18.51
N GLY A 332 20.62 -6.31 -18.76
CA GLY A 332 20.01 -5.50 -19.82
C GLY A 332 19.43 -4.16 -19.33
N PRO A 333 18.67 -3.45 -20.19
CA PRO A 333 18.02 -2.21 -19.82
C PRO A 333 17.08 -2.35 -18.62
N CYS A 334 17.08 -1.35 -17.76
CA CYS A 334 16.24 -1.23 -16.58
C CYS A 334 14.79 -0.91 -16.95
N LEU A 335 13.82 -1.52 -16.27
CA LEU A 335 12.44 -1.04 -16.27
C LEU A 335 12.23 -0.19 -15.01
N ASP A 336 11.85 1.07 -15.16
CA ASP A 336 11.52 1.92 -14.02
C ASP A 336 10.46 2.97 -14.39
N TYR A 337 9.24 2.77 -13.88
CA TYR A 337 8.10 3.63 -14.16
C TYR A 337 8.21 5.07 -13.61
N ARG A 338 9.20 5.38 -12.77
CA ARG A 338 9.53 6.77 -12.40
C ARG A 338 10.37 7.45 -13.50
N ILE A 339 11.07 6.69 -14.34
CA ILE A 339 11.91 7.23 -15.42
C ILE A 339 11.17 7.20 -16.76
N SER A 340 10.64 6.04 -17.15
CA SER A 340 9.96 5.83 -18.43
C SER A 340 9.06 4.60 -18.40
N THR A 341 8.08 4.55 -19.30
CA THR A 341 7.32 3.32 -19.57
C THR A 341 8.12 2.29 -20.38
N ASP A 342 9.12 2.76 -21.12
CA ASP A 342 10.03 1.95 -21.91
C ASP A 342 11.33 1.66 -21.14
N PRO A 343 12.01 0.53 -21.41
CA PRO A 343 13.28 0.22 -20.77
C PRO A 343 14.35 1.28 -21.03
N VAL A 344 15.20 1.56 -20.03
CA VAL A 344 16.26 2.58 -20.07
C VAL A 344 17.62 1.99 -19.73
N GLY A 345 18.69 2.57 -20.30
CA GLY A 345 20.04 2.04 -20.12
C GLY A 345 20.27 0.75 -20.93
N PRO A 346 21.10 -0.21 -20.45
CA PRO A 346 21.84 -0.19 -19.18
C PRO A 346 22.89 0.93 -19.16
N PHE A 347 23.32 1.34 -17.97
CA PHE A 347 24.26 2.45 -17.79
C PHE A 347 25.62 1.94 -17.31
N ARG A 348 26.70 2.57 -17.79
CA ARG A 348 28.07 2.15 -17.46
C ARG A 348 28.49 2.58 -16.06
N ASN A 349 27.89 3.64 -15.54
CA ASN A 349 28.19 4.20 -14.24
C ASN A 349 27.02 5.05 -13.75
N GLU A 350 27.07 5.46 -12.48
CA GLU A 350 26.06 6.31 -11.87
C GLU A 350 25.94 7.68 -12.52
N LYS A 351 27.04 8.23 -13.06
CA LYS A 351 27.00 9.53 -13.74
C LYS A 351 26.11 9.48 -14.97
N GLU A 352 26.26 8.48 -15.84
CA GLU A 352 25.38 8.28 -17.01
C GLU A 352 23.92 8.08 -16.59
N PHE A 353 23.69 7.33 -15.52
CA PHE A 353 22.35 7.16 -14.96
C PHE A 353 21.77 8.50 -14.48
N SER A 354 22.50 9.26 -13.64
CA SER A 354 22.04 10.56 -13.14
C SER A 354 21.82 11.58 -14.27
N GLU A 355 22.64 11.56 -15.31
CA GLU A 355 22.46 12.41 -16.49
C GLU A 355 21.18 12.06 -17.24
N SER A 356 20.80 10.78 -17.30
CA SER A 356 19.54 10.34 -17.92
C SER A 356 18.28 10.81 -17.18
N LEU A 357 18.40 11.14 -15.88
CA LEU A 357 17.28 11.64 -15.08
C LEU A 357 17.04 13.14 -15.24
N ARG A 358 18.00 13.87 -15.83
CA ARG A 358 17.94 15.33 -15.92
C ARG A 358 16.75 15.77 -16.73
N LEU A 359 16.01 16.72 -16.17
CA LEU A 359 15.03 17.48 -16.92
C LEU A 359 15.70 18.74 -17.44
N GLY A 360 15.56 19.05 -18.74
CA GLY A 360 16.15 20.25 -19.33
C GLY A 360 15.71 21.56 -18.65
N ILE A 361 14.57 21.53 -17.95
CA ILE A 361 14.03 22.64 -17.15
C ILE A 361 14.64 22.76 -15.74
N LEU A 362 15.31 21.72 -15.24
CA LEU A 362 15.98 21.67 -13.94
C LEU A 362 17.44 21.19 -14.12
N PRO A 363 18.28 21.94 -14.85
CA PRO A 363 19.61 21.48 -15.24
C PRO A 363 20.57 21.29 -14.05
N ASP A 364 20.34 22.00 -12.95
CA ASP A 364 21.18 21.98 -11.74
C ASP A 364 20.78 20.86 -10.77
N LEU A 365 19.63 20.21 -11.00
CA LEU A 365 19.12 19.17 -10.12
C LEU A 365 19.81 17.84 -10.43
N VAL A 366 20.97 17.58 -9.83
CA VAL A 366 21.81 16.42 -10.15
C VAL A 366 22.12 15.63 -8.89
N HIS A 367 21.96 14.31 -8.96
CA HIS A 367 22.36 13.44 -7.87
C HIS A 367 23.88 13.33 -7.78
N ARG A 368 24.41 13.18 -6.57
CA ARG A 368 25.80 12.75 -6.39
C ARG A 368 26.02 11.37 -7.03
N ALA A 369 27.23 11.13 -7.52
CA ALA A 369 27.59 9.97 -8.35
C ALA A 369 28.66 9.08 -7.69
N ASP A 370 28.69 9.06 -6.36
CA ASP A 370 29.64 8.30 -5.53
C ASP A 370 28.94 7.22 -4.69
N HIS A 371 27.72 6.83 -5.06
CA HIS A 371 26.98 5.78 -4.38
C HIS A 371 27.46 4.39 -4.75
N ARG A 372 27.20 3.44 -3.85
CA ARG A 372 27.37 2.04 -4.19
C ARG A 372 26.24 1.60 -5.10
N ILE A 373 26.59 0.76 -6.07
CA ILE A 373 25.62 0.11 -6.95
C ILE A 373 25.28 -1.26 -6.38
N LEU A 374 24.03 -1.43 -5.96
CA LEU A 374 23.54 -2.60 -5.23
C LEU A 374 22.34 -3.20 -5.95
N PHE A 375 22.06 -4.47 -5.70
CA PHE A 375 20.82 -5.08 -6.19
C PHE A 375 19.64 -4.55 -5.37
N THR A 376 18.64 -4.00 -6.05
CA THR A 376 17.48 -3.32 -5.46
C THR A 376 16.19 -3.89 -6.06
N HIS A 377 15.07 -3.70 -5.36
CA HIS A 377 13.76 -4.03 -5.93
C HIS A 377 13.29 -2.96 -6.91
N SER A 378 13.65 -1.69 -6.66
CA SER A 378 13.32 -0.52 -7.48
C SER A 378 11.81 -0.30 -7.71
N ASP A 379 10.97 -0.91 -6.87
CA ASP A 379 9.53 -0.61 -6.75
C ASP A 379 8.98 -1.12 -5.39
N LEU A 380 9.78 -1.03 -4.33
CA LEU A 380 9.40 -1.52 -3.00
C LEU A 380 8.40 -0.55 -2.34
N ASN A 381 7.14 -0.67 -2.73
CA ASN A 381 6.06 0.18 -2.23
C ASN A 381 4.98 -0.64 -1.51
N MET A 382 4.03 0.06 -0.87
CA MET A 382 2.95 -0.53 -0.08
C MET A 382 2.05 -1.54 -0.84
N ARG A 383 2.05 -1.54 -2.17
CA ARG A 383 1.27 -2.47 -2.99
C ARG A 383 1.99 -3.82 -3.18
N ASN A 384 3.32 -3.81 -3.06
CA ASN A 384 4.22 -4.90 -3.40
C ASN A 384 4.71 -5.68 -2.17
N ILE A 385 4.46 -5.16 -0.96
CA ILE A 385 4.66 -5.88 0.30
C ILE A 385 3.32 -6.48 0.73
N LEU A 386 3.26 -7.80 0.87
CA LEU A 386 2.08 -8.52 1.33
C LEU A 386 2.19 -8.79 2.83
N VAL A 387 1.10 -8.55 3.55
CA VAL A 387 0.99 -8.74 5.00
C VAL A 387 -0.07 -9.80 5.28
N LYS A 388 0.27 -10.76 6.12
CA LYS A 388 -0.66 -11.78 6.61
C LYS A 388 -0.43 -11.97 8.10
N ASP A 389 -1.53 -11.97 8.86
CA ASP A 389 -1.49 -12.21 10.31
C ASP A 389 -0.51 -11.29 11.06
N GLY A 390 -0.39 -10.02 10.63
CA GLY A 390 0.46 -9.01 11.26
C GLY A 390 1.94 -9.12 10.93
N LYS A 391 2.32 -9.96 9.95
CA LYS A 391 3.69 -10.15 9.49
C LYS A 391 3.79 -10.00 7.98
N ILE A 392 4.96 -9.65 7.48
CA ILE A 392 5.21 -9.69 6.04
C ILE A 392 5.21 -11.15 5.60
N SER A 393 4.31 -11.49 4.68
CA SER A 393 4.22 -12.82 4.08
C SER A 393 5.02 -12.94 2.80
N GLY A 394 5.34 -11.81 2.16
CA GLY A 394 6.34 -11.73 1.10
C GLY A 394 6.32 -10.45 0.28
N ILE A 395 7.29 -10.36 -0.62
CA ILE A 395 7.50 -9.21 -1.52
C ILE A 395 7.30 -9.68 -2.96
N VAL A 396 6.46 -8.97 -3.71
CA VAL A 396 6.05 -9.31 -5.08
C VAL A 396 6.38 -8.18 -6.06
N ASP A 397 6.22 -8.44 -7.36
CA ASP A 397 6.40 -7.44 -8.44
C ASP A 397 7.86 -7.02 -8.68
N TRP A 398 8.72 -8.01 -8.95
CA TRP A 398 10.18 -7.83 -9.10
C TRP A 398 10.61 -7.43 -10.52
N GLU A 399 9.69 -6.89 -11.34
CA GLU A 399 9.96 -6.56 -12.75
C GLU A 399 10.90 -5.37 -12.94
N ASN A 400 10.97 -4.47 -11.96
CA ASN A 400 11.90 -3.35 -11.95
C ASN A 400 13.23 -3.69 -11.27
N ALA A 401 13.37 -4.91 -10.71
CA ALA A 401 14.54 -5.26 -9.92
C ALA A 401 15.81 -5.34 -10.77
N GLY A 402 16.90 -4.89 -10.20
CA GLY A 402 18.16 -4.75 -10.90
C GLY A 402 19.24 -4.14 -10.03
N TRP A 403 20.33 -3.72 -10.65
CA TRP A 403 21.42 -3.01 -10.01
C TRP A 403 21.24 -1.51 -10.19
N TYR A 404 21.14 -0.79 -9.09
CA TYR A 404 20.89 0.65 -9.04
C TYR A 404 21.74 1.30 -7.93
N PRO A 405 21.92 2.63 -7.95
CA PRO A 405 22.45 3.35 -6.79
C PRO A 405 21.67 3.04 -5.52
N GLU A 406 22.36 2.85 -4.40
CA GLU A 406 21.74 2.41 -3.14
C GLU A 406 20.65 3.35 -2.60
N TYR A 407 20.73 4.65 -2.92
CA TYR A 407 19.70 5.63 -2.55
C TYR A 407 18.37 5.40 -3.31
N TRP A 408 18.42 4.76 -4.47
CA TRP A 408 17.26 4.58 -5.36
C TRP A 408 16.16 3.76 -4.69
N GLU A 409 16.53 2.73 -3.93
CA GLU A 409 15.56 1.93 -3.19
C GLU A 409 14.81 2.78 -2.15
N TYR A 410 15.53 3.66 -1.44
CA TYR A 410 14.94 4.57 -0.45
C TYR A 410 13.98 5.56 -1.11
N THR A 411 14.42 6.29 -2.14
CA THR A 411 13.58 7.31 -2.78
C THR A 411 12.35 6.69 -3.45
N LYS A 412 12.48 5.49 -4.03
CA LYS A 412 11.35 4.73 -4.59
C LYS A 412 10.33 4.28 -3.53
N CYS A 413 10.74 4.01 -2.29
CA CYS A 413 9.81 3.74 -1.20
C CYS A 413 8.93 4.97 -0.86
N HIS A 414 9.40 6.19 -1.14
CA HIS A 414 8.65 7.43 -0.96
C HIS A 414 7.83 7.83 -2.20
N PHE A 415 8.15 7.29 -3.38
CA PHE A 415 7.49 7.65 -4.64
C PHE A 415 5.98 7.32 -4.60
N GLY A 416 5.15 8.34 -4.86
CA GLY A 416 3.69 8.19 -4.81
C GLY A 416 3.10 8.06 -3.40
N VAL A 417 3.90 8.15 -2.34
CA VAL A 417 3.45 8.01 -0.95
C VAL A 417 3.59 9.32 -0.19
N ARG A 418 2.48 10.08 -0.12
CA ARG A 418 2.46 11.37 0.63
C ARG A 418 1.73 11.31 1.97
N LEU A 419 0.75 10.41 2.10
CA LEU A 419 -0.22 10.46 3.21
C LEU A 419 -0.08 9.31 4.22
N SER A 420 0.71 8.29 3.92
CA SER A 420 0.82 7.10 4.78
C SER A 420 1.92 7.26 5.83
N GLN A 421 1.59 7.94 6.94
CA GLN A 421 2.56 8.22 8.01
C GLN A 421 3.17 6.97 8.65
N ARG A 422 2.39 5.88 8.80
CA ARG A 422 2.92 4.60 9.32
C ARG A 422 3.95 3.97 8.38
N TRP A 423 3.75 4.11 7.07
CA TRP A 423 4.71 3.65 6.07
C TRP A 423 5.98 4.50 6.09
N LEU A 424 5.84 5.83 6.03
CA LEU A 424 6.99 6.75 5.99
C LEU A 424 7.91 6.54 7.20
N LYS A 425 7.34 6.48 8.41
CA LYS A 425 8.10 6.18 9.65
C LYS A 425 8.81 4.82 9.62
N MET A 426 8.20 3.81 9.01
CA MET A 426 8.82 2.50 8.86
C MET A 426 10.02 2.58 7.90
N ILE A 427 9.88 3.25 6.76
CA ILE A 427 10.95 3.41 5.76
C ILE A 427 12.11 4.24 6.32
N GLU A 428 11.81 5.37 6.95
CA GLU A 428 12.77 6.20 7.70
C GLU A 428 13.60 5.35 8.69
N ALA A 429 12.92 4.50 9.47
CA ALA A 429 13.59 3.59 10.39
C ALA A 429 14.40 2.49 9.68
N VAL A 430 13.90 1.91 8.60
CA VAL A 430 14.60 0.86 7.82
C VAL A 430 15.92 1.38 7.26
N PHE A 431 15.91 2.60 6.70
CA PHE A 431 17.08 3.21 6.06
C PHE A 431 17.89 4.13 7.00
N GLU A 432 17.50 4.25 8.27
CA GLU A 432 18.17 5.09 9.28
C GLU A 432 18.28 6.56 8.86
N ASN A 433 17.26 7.09 8.16
CA ASN A 433 17.23 8.44 7.58
C ASN A 433 18.43 8.74 6.65
N LYS A 434 19.02 7.71 6.04
CA LYS A 434 20.01 7.91 4.98
C LYS A 434 19.30 8.41 3.71
N TYR A 435 20.02 9.23 2.95
CA TYR A 435 19.61 9.73 1.64
C TYR A 435 18.49 10.79 1.62
N GLU A 436 18.39 11.62 2.67
CA GLU A 436 17.43 12.73 2.68
C GLU A 436 17.70 13.76 1.58
N GLU A 437 18.97 14.03 1.24
CA GLU A 437 19.34 14.94 0.16
C GLU A 437 18.85 14.42 -1.20
N GLU A 438 19.07 13.14 -1.50
CA GLU A 438 18.60 12.51 -2.73
C GLU A 438 17.06 12.44 -2.78
N LEU A 439 16.41 12.22 -1.64
CA LEU A 439 14.95 12.27 -1.56
C LEU A 439 14.39 13.67 -1.85
N GLU A 440 15.05 14.71 -1.37
CA GLU A 440 14.62 16.09 -1.63
C GLU A 440 14.80 16.46 -3.11
N ILE A 441 15.87 16.00 -3.73
CA ILE A 441 16.08 16.10 -5.18
C ILE A 441 14.95 15.37 -5.94
N GLU A 442 14.62 14.14 -5.54
CA GLU A 442 13.55 13.37 -6.17
C GLU A 442 12.17 14.01 -5.99
N ARG A 443 11.87 14.60 -4.83
CA ARG A 443 10.61 15.31 -4.62
C ARG A 443 10.44 16.49 -5.57
N GLN A 444 11.49 17.26 -5.81
CA GLN A 444 11.49 18.32 -6.80
C GLN A 444 11.19 17.75 -8.19
N TYR A 445 11.85 16.65 -8.60
CA TYR A 445 11.52 15.98 -9.86
C TYR A 445 10.05 15.56 -9.96
N TRP A 446 9.47 15.02 -8.88
CA TRP A 446 8.09 14.52 -8.89
C TRP A 446 7.08 15.65 -8.95
N GLU A 447 7.32 16.78 -8.30
CA GLU A 447 6.42 17.94 -8.35
C GLU A 447 6.22 18.41 -9.79
N TYR A 448 7.29 18.48 -10.59
CA TYR A 448 7.20 18.89 -11.98
C TYR A 448 6.48 17.85 -12.88
N HIS A 449 6.66 16.55 -12.62
CA HIS A 449 5.93 15.51 -13.37
C HIS A 449 4.46 15.37 -12.96
N SER A 450 4.11 15.76 -11.72
CA SER A 450 2.73 15.68 -11.19
C SER A 450 1.88 16.91 -11.51
N ALA A 451 2.50 17.99 -12.00
CA ALA A 451 1.86 19.30 -12.24
C ALA A 451 1.19 19.43 -13.62
N TRP A 452 1.05 18.32 -14.37
CA TRP A 452 0.45 18.30 -15.70
C TRP A 452 -0.68 17.27 -15.81
#